data_AF-D8UEU1-F1
#
_entry.id   AF-D8UEU1-F1
#
_cell.length_a   1.000
_cell.length_b   1.000
_cell.length_c   1.000
_cell.angle_alpha   90.00
_cell.angle_beta   90.00
_cell.angle_gamma   90.00
#
_symmetry.space_group_name_H-M   'P 1'
#
loop_
_entity.id
_entity.type
_entity.pdbx_description
1 polymer ?
#
loop_
_entity_poly.entity_id
_entity_poly.type
_entity_poly.pdbx_seq_one_letter_code
_entity_poly.pdbx_strand_id
1 'polypeptide(L)'
;MGEIVPFSKQGEDNSQAITLLGSAPVSQADYAERIKTAQDLEAKLKHIQETMPTKVYNVSSSSAGAGSGDFHQYRIVRRAEQDRVRKMEADWEKKQQEAEFKLKIEELNKIAEDRTAKKRLKRQKKKEQKKQKKGLVGEAAAGGDGQDSGQSGSEDNGQPALD
;
A
#
# COMPACT_ATOMS: atom_id res chain seq x y z
N MET A 1 -51.07 -47.03 -24.02
CA MET A 1 -49.67 -47.46 -24.17
C MET A 1 -49.10 -46.65 -25.31
N GLY A 2 -48.29 -45.63 -25.01
CA GLY A 2 -47.68 -44.77 -26.03
C GLY A 2 -46.28 -45.28 -26.33
N GLU A 3 -46.05 -45.69 -27.58
CA GLU A 3 -44.74 -46.10 -28.07
C GLU A 3 -43.77 -44.90 -28.07
N ILE A 4 -42.61 -45.10 -27.45
CA ILE A 4 -41.53 -44.12 -27.37
C ILE A 4 -40.67 -44.30 -28.63
N VAL A 5 -40.67 -43.32 -29.51
CA VAL A 5 -39.76 -43.26 -30.66
C VAL A 5 -38.35 -42.91 -30.14
N PRO A 6 -37.29 -43.67 -30.50
CA PRO A 6 -35.94 -43.35 -30.06
C PRO A 6 -35.42 -42.11 -30.79
N PHE A 7 -35.08 -41.08 -30.01
CA PHE A 7 -34.40 -39.87 -30.49
C PHE A 7 -32.99 -40.24 -30.96
N SER A 8 -32.76 -40.17 -32.27
CA SER A 8 -31.45 -40.39 -32.90
C SER A 8 -30.49 -39.27 -32.49
N LYS A 9 -29.47 -39.63 -31.71
CA LYS A 9 -28.39 -38.74 -31.30
C LYS A 9 -27.42 -38.53 -32.46
N GLN A 10 -27.73 -37.59 -33.36
CA GLN A 10 -26.72 -36.96 -34.20
C GLN A 10 -26.34 -35.64 -33.53
N GLY A 11 -25.18 -35.61 -32.91
CA GLY A 11 -24.66 -34.46 -32.20
C GLY A 11 -23.23 -34.79 -31.81
N GLU A 12 -22.33 -34.34 -32.68
CA GLU A 12 -20.89 -34.49 -32.61
C GLU A 12 -20.34 -34.23 -31.21
N ASP A 13 -19.34 -35.03 -30.84
CA ASP A 13 -18.59 -34.99 -29.60
C ASP A 13 -17.97 -33.60 -29.36
N ASN A 14 -18.74 -32.66 -28.81
CA ASN A 14 -18.23 -31.42 -28.23
C ASN A 14 -17.96 -31.59 -26.74
N SER A 15 -17.40 -32.74 -26.36
CA SER A 15 -16.58 -32.81 -25.15
C SER A 15 -15.24 -32.15 -25.47
N GLN A 16 -15.23 -30.82 -25.51
CA GLN A 16 -13.97 -30.10 -25.32
C GLN A 16 -13.52 -30.44 -23.90
N ALA A 17 -12.67 -31.46 -23.82
CA ALA A 17 -11.86 -31.71 -22.66
C ALA A 17 -11.20 -30.37 -22.32
N ILE A 18 -11.49 -29.84 -21.13
CA ILE A 18 -10.64 -28.84 -20.50
C ILE A 18 -9.37 -29.61 -20.16
N THR A 19 -8.51 -29.80 -21.16
CA THR A 19 -7.13 -30.18 -20.96
C THR A 19 -6.54 -29.02 -20.17
N LEU A 20 -6.25 -29.28 -18.90
CA LEU A 20 -5.40 -28.45 -18.07
C LEU A 20 -3.98 -28.52 -18.66
N LEU A 21 -3.80 -27.94 -19.85
CA LEU A 21 -2.51 -27.80 -20.50
C LEU A 21 -1.71 -26.88 -19.58
N GLY A 22 -0.71 -27.46 -18.90
CA GLY A 22 0.09 -26.77 -17.89
C GLY A 22 0.50 -25.40 -18.40
N SER A 23 0.08 -24.36 -17.67
CA SER A 23 0.44 -22.99 -18.00
C SER A 23 1.96 -22.90 -18.08
N ALA A 24 2.48 -22.43 -19.22
CA ALA A 24 3.87 -22.03 -19.33
C ALA A 24 4.24 -21.12 -18.14
N PRO A 25 5.48 -21.18 -17.61
CA PRO A 25 5.87 -20.32 -16.50
C PRO A 25 5.68 -18.86 -16.95
N VAL A 26 4.70 -18.19 -16.35
CA VAL A 26 4.37 -16.79 -16.64
C VAL A 26 5.62 -15.98 -16.33
N SER A 27 6.13 -15.25 -17.33
CA SER A 27 7.32 -14.43 -17.14
C SER A 27 7.02 -13.34 -16.12
N GLN A 28 8.03 -12.92 -15.37
CA GLN A 28 7.89 -11.81 -14.42
C GLN A 28 7.45 -10.52 -15.13
N ALA A 29 7.82 -10.36 -16.40
CA ALA A 29 7.35 -9.27 -17.25
C ALA A 29 5.83 -9.36 -17.50
N ASP A 30 5.34 -10.54 -17.89
CA ASP A 30 3.91 -10.78 -18.14
C ASP A 30 3.08 -10.53 -16.89
N TYR A 31 3.58 -10.90 -15.71
CA TYR A 31 2.92 -10.63 -14.44
C TYR A 31 2.83 -9.13 -14.14
N ALA A 32 3.91 -8.38 -14.39
CA ALA A 32 3.92 -6.92 -14.22
C ALA A 32 2.95 -6.23 -15.18
N GLU A 33 2.82 -6.70 -16.42
CA GLU A 33 1.83 -6.18 -17.38
C GLU A 33 0.40 -6.49 -16.95
N ARG A 34 0.13 -7.70 -16.43
CA ARG A 34 -1.18 -8.06 -15.87
C ARG A 34 -1.57 -7.14 -14.71
N ILE A 35 -0.62 -6.79 -13.84
CA ILE A 35 -0.87 -5.84 -12.75
C ILE A 35 -1.23 -4.46 -13.29
N LYS A 36 -0.47 -3.94 -14.26
CA LYS A 36 -0.74 -2.61 -14.85
C LYS A 36 -2.10 -2.56 -15.53
N THR A 37 -2.41 -3.57 -16.33
CA THR A 37 -3.71 -3.68 -17.01
C THR A 37 -4.86 -3.81 -16.02
N ALA A 38 -4.69 -4.55 -14.92
CA ALA A 38 -5.67 -4.60 -13.84
C ALA A 38 -5.89 -3.22 -13.19
N GLN A 39 -4.81 -2.48 -12.89
CA GLN A 39 -4.90 -1.13 -12.33
C GLN A 39 -5.64 -0.15 -13.26
N ASP A 40 -5.34 -0.19 -14.56
CA ASP A 40 -6.02 0.64 -15.55
C ASP A 40 -7.51 0.30 -15.67
N LEU A 41 -7.85 -0.99 -15.60
CA LEU A 41 -9.24 -1.43 -15.61
C LEU A 41 -9.99 -0.97 -14.35
N GLU A 42 -9.37 -1.08 -13.17
CA GLU A 42 -9.94 -0.59 -11.91
C GLU A 42 -10.22 0.93 -11.97
N ALA A 43 -9.27 1.71 -12.52
CA ALA A 43 -9.45 3.15 -12.68
C ALA A 43 -10.63 3.49 -13.62
N LYS A 44 -10.77 2.77 -14.75
CA LYS A 44 -11.89 2.92 -15.68
C LYS A 44 -13.22 2.52 -15.04
N LEU A 45 -13.25 1.41 -14.31
CA LEU A 45 -14.44 0.93 -13.60
C LEU A 45 -14.90 1.95 -12.54
N LYS A 46 -13.96 2.51 -11.77
CA LYS A 46 -14.26 3.59 -10.81
C LYS A 46 -14.86 4.81 -11.51
N HIS A 47 -14.27 5.24 -12.62
CA HIS A 47 -14.80 6.37 -13.39
C HIS A 47 -16.22 6.13 -13.90
N ILE A 48 -16.50 4.94 -14.43
CA ILE A 48 -17.84 4.55 -14.89
C ILE A 48 -18.82 4.57 -13.71
N GLN A 49 -18.47 3.94 -12.59
CA GLN A 49 -19.34 3.88 -11.41
C GLN A 49 -19.66 5.27 -10.83
N GLU A 50 -18.72 6.21 -10.90
CA GLU A 50 -18.90 7.57 -10.37
C GLU A 50 -19.64 8.49 -11.34
N THR A 51 -19.40 8.34 -12.65
CA THR A 51 -19.88 9.31 -13.66
C THR A 51 -21.19 8.87 -14.31
N MET A 52 -21.41 7.56 -14.47
CA MET A 52 -22.58 7.06 -15.16
C MET A 52 -23.77 6.92 -14.20
N PRO A 53 -24.93 7.55 -14.49
CA PRO A 53 -26.13 7.35 -13.69
C PRO A 53 -26.66 5.92 -13.85
N THR A 54 -26.95 5.28 -12.72
CA THR A 54 -27.59 3.96 -12.69
C THR A 54 -29.08 4.09 -13.02
N LYS A 55 -29.48 3.63 -14.21
CA LYS A 55 -30.88 3.67 -14.64
C LYS A 55 -31.64 2.45 -14.12
N VAL A 56 -32.70 2.68 -13.35
CA VAL A 56 -33.61 1.64 -12.87
C VAL A 56 -34.86 1.64 -13.75
N TYR A 57 -35.20 0.49 -14.33
CA TYR A 57 -36.32 0.36 -15.27
C TYR A 57 -37.63 -0.08 -14.61
N ASN A 58 -37.56 -0.71 -13.43
CA ASN A 58 -38.71 -1.32 -12.76
C ASN A 58 -39.22 -0.44 -11.60
N VAL A 59 -39.41 0.86 -11.84
CA VAL A 59 -39.84 1.81 -10.81
C VAL A 59 -41.34 2.06 -10.94
N SER A 60 -42.09 1.73 -9.89
CA SER A 60 -43.52 2.07 -9.77
C SER A 60 -43.74 3.59 -9.75
N SER A 61 -44.91 4.05 -10.17
CA SER A 61 -45.22 5.50 -10.14
C SER A 61 -45.21 6.05 -8.72
N SER A 62 -44.95 7.36 -8.56
CA SER A 62 -44.79 8.00 -7.24
C SER A 62 -46.04 7.95 -6.36
N SER A 63 -47.22 7.75 -6.95
CA SER A 63 -48.48 7.60 -6.24
C SER A 63 -48.96 6.15 -6.13
N ALA A 64 -48.17 5.18 -6.60
CA ALA A 64 -48.48 3.77 -6.45
C ALA A 64 -48.36 3.37 -4.96
N GLY A 65 -49.28 2.52 -4.49
CA GLY A 65 -49.20 1.94 -3.15
C GLY A 65 -48.06 0.93 -3.03
N ALA A 66 -47.84 0.42 -1.81
CA ALA A 66 -46.83 -0.58 -1.54
C ALA A 66 -47.16 -1.91 -2.26
N GLY A 67 -46.27 -2.35 -3.15
CA GLY A 67 -46.31 -3.65 -3.79
C GLY A 67 -45.77 -4.77 -2.91
N SER A 68 -46.10 -6.02 -3.24
CA SER A 68 -45.62 -7.20 -2.50
C SER A 68 -44.09 -7.40 -2.60
N GLY A 69 -43.45 -6.84 -3.63
CA GLY A 69 -42.00 -6.90 -3.85
C GLY A 69 -41.20 -5.76 -3.19
N ASP A 70 -41.86 -4.69 -2.76
CA ASP A 70 -41.19 -3.45 -2.32
C ASP A 70 -40.38 -3.69 -1.05
N PHE A 71 -40.87 -4.56 -0.16
CA PHE A 71 -40.14 -4.96 1.05
C PHE A 71 -38.79 -5.62 0.73
N HIS A 72 -38.76 -6.52 -0.26
CA HIS A 72 -37.51 -7.19 -0.65
C HIS A 72 -36.56 -6.23 -1.35
N GLN A 73 -37.08 -5.31 -2.17
CA GLN A 73 -36.28 -4.27 -2.80
C GLN A 73 -35.63 -3.37 -1.75
N TYR A 74 -36.39 -2.90 -0.75
CA TYR A 74 -35.86 -2.11 0.37
C TYR A 74 -34.75 -2.86 1.11
N ARG A 75 -34.95 -4.15 1.41
CA ARG A 75 -33.93 -4.97 2.09
C ARG A 75 -32.63 -5.06 1.29
N ILE A 76 -32.71 -5.25 -0.03
CA ILE A 76 -31.53 -5.34 -0.90
C ILE A 76 -30.80 -4.00 -0.93
N VAL A 77 -31.52 -2.90 -1.18
CA VAL A 77 -30.96 -1.54 -1.23
C VAL A 77 -30.33 -1.16 0.11
N ARG A 78 -31.01 -1.45 1.23
CA ARG A 78 -30.49 -1.16 2.57
C ARG A 78 -29.18 -1.90 2.85
N ARG A 79 -29.09 -3.18 2.47
CA ARG A 79 -27.84 -3.94 2.65
C ARG A 79 -26.72 -3.36 1.81
N ALA A 80 -26.98 -3.10 0.52
CA ALA A 80 -26.01 -2.48 -0.37
C ALA A 80 -25.53 -1.12 0.16
N GLU A 81 -26.42 -0.30 0.70
CA GLU A 81 -26.07 0.99 1.27
C GLU A 81 -25.27 0.87 2.56
N GLN A 82 -25.62 -0.06 3.45
CA GLN A 82 -24.82 -0.33 4.65
C GLN A 82 -23.42 -0.82 4.30
N ASP A 83 -23.29 -1.70 3.32
CA ASP A 83 -21.99 -2.20 2.86
C ASP A 83 -21.17 -1.07 2.23
N ARG A 84 -21.81 -0.17 1.46
CA ARG A 84 -21.17 1.03 0.92
C ARG A 84 -20.63 1.94 2.01
N VAL A 85 -21.43 2.22 3.04
CA VAL A 85 -21.03 3.06 4.18
C VAL A 85 -19.88 2.42 4.95
N ARG A 86 -19.97 1.12 5.28
CA ARG A 86 -18.90 0.38 5.96
C ARG A 86 -17.58 0.43 5.18
N LYS A 87 -17.64 0.27 3.85
CA LYS A 87 -16.44 0.36 3.00
C LYS A 87 -15.81 1.76 3.05
N MET A 88 -16.63 2.81 2.95
CA MET A 88 -16.15 4.19 3.04
C MET A 88 -15.50 4.49 4.39
N GLU A 89 -16.10 4.03 5.49
CA GLU A 89 -15.56 4.19 6.85
C GLU A 89 -14.22 3.45 7.00
N ALA A 90 -14.13 2.20 6.53
CA ALA A 90 -12.90 1.42 6.56
C ALA A 90 -11.76 2.05 5.72
N ASP A 91 -12.08 2.54 4.51
CA ASP A 91 -11.12 3.23 3.64
C ASP A 91 -10.61 4.53 4.29
N TRP A 92 -11.50 5.26 4.99
CA TRP A 92 -11.15 6.46 5.73
C TRP A 92 -10.24 6.15 6.92
N GLU A 93 -10.59 5.16 7.74
CA GLU A 93 -9.79 4.74 8.90
C GLU A 93 -8.39 4.31 8.47
N LYS A 94 -8.30 3.50 7.40
CA LYS A 94 -7.01 3.09 6.83
C LYS A 94 -6.18 4.30 6.39
N LYS A 95 -6.80 5.29 5.74
CA LYS A 95 -6.10 6.51 5.31
C LYS A 95 -5.57 7.33 6.49
N GLN A 96 -6.32 7.40 7.60
CA GLN A 96 -5.87 8.07 8.82
C GLN A 96 -4.68 7.34 9.44
N GLN A 97 -4.78 6.03 9.63
CA GLN A 97 -3.70 5.21 10.17
C GLN A 97 -2.42 5.31 9.32
N GLU A 98 -2.54 5.30 7.99
CA GLU A 98 -1.40 5.49 7.09
C GLU A 98 -0.78 6.88 7.21
N ALA A 99 -1.57 7.93 7.40
CA ALA A 99 -1.08 9.29 7.57
C ALA A 99 -0.33 9.44 8.90
N GLU A 100 -0.90 8.94 10.00
CA GLU A 100 -0.27 8.91 11.32
C GLU A 100 1.03 8.12 11.31
N PHE A 101 1.04 6.96 10.65
CA PHE A 101 2.24 6.14 10.52
C PHE A 101 3.35 6.85 9.75
N LYS A 102 3.03 7.54 8.65
CA LYS A 102 4.01 8.32 7.88
C LYS A 102 4.59 9.46 8.70
N LEU A 103 3.77 10.21 9.43
CA LEU A 103 4.23 11.26 10.32
C LEU A 103 5.18 10.71 11.39
N LYS A 104 4.83 9.59 12.02
CA LYS A 104 5.67 8.93 13.02
C LYS A 104 7.03 8.50 12.44
N ILE A 105 7.07 7.95 11.23
CA ILE A 105 8.33 7.61 10.55
C ILE A 105 9.16 8.86 10.29
N GLU A 106 8.56 9.92 9.78
CA GLU A 106 9.26 11.17 9.48
C GLU A 106 9.87 11.81 10.73
N GLU A 107 9.15 11.78 11.86
CA GLU A 107 9.65 12.26 13.16
C GLU A 107 10.85 11.45 13.65
N LEU A 108 10.76 10.11 13.59
CA LEU A 108 11.86 9.24 13.98
C LEU A 108 13.09 9.44 13.10
N ASN A 109 12.89 9.61 11.79
CA ASN A 109 13.98 9.91 10.84
C ASN A 109 14.64 11.25 11.15
N LYS A 110 13.86 12.31 11.42
CA LYS A 110 14.39 13.62 11.83
C LYS A 110 15.22 13.52 13.11
N ILE A 111 14.74 12.80 14.13
CA ILE A 111 15.49 12.59 15.38
C ILE A 111 16.81 11.85 15.13
N ALA A 112 16.78 10.82 14.27
CA ALA A 112 17.98 10.05 13.90
C ALA A 112 19.00 10.91 13.13
N GLU A 113 18.52 11.75 12.20
CA GLU A 113 19.33 12.70 11.44
C GLU A 113 19.95 13.74 12.36
N ASP A 114 19.19 14.34 13.27
CA ASP A 114 19.68 15.33 14.24
C ASP A 114 20.77 14.75 15.15
N ARG A 115 20.55 13.54 15.66
CA ARG A 115 21.55 12.81 16.48
C ARG A 115 22.82 12.55 15.67
N THR A 116 22.68 12.15 14.41
CA THR A 116 23.81 11.88 13.51
C THR A 116 24.56 13.15 13.11
N ALA A 117 23.83 14.24 12.83
CA ALA A 117 24.38 15.55 12.48
C ALA A 117 25.17 16.16 13.65
N LYS A 118 24.62 16.11 14.88
CA LYS A 118 25.33 16.55 16.10
C LYS A 118 26.64 15.78 16.28
N LYS A 119 26.63 14.45 16.10
CA LYS A 119 27.84 13.60 16.19
C LYS A 119 28.84 13.91 15.06
N ARG A 120 28.36 14.12 13.83
CA ARG A 120 29.18 14.48 12.66
C ARG A 120 29.87 15.83 12.86
N LEU A 121 29.15 16.84 13.34
CA LEU A 121 29.68 18.18 13.62
C LEU A 121 30.76 18.13 14.71
N LYS A 122 30.56 17.33 15.79
CA LYS A 122 31.61 17.10 16.80
C LYS A 122 32.88 16.48 16.20
N ARG A 123 32.73 15.50 15.28
CA ARG A 123 33.88 14.86 14.59
C ARG A 123 34.59 15.83 13.64
N GLN A 124 33.85 16.66 12.89
CA GLN A 124 34.40 17.67 11.99
C GLN A 124 35.20 18.73 12.75
N LYS A 125 34.65 19.29 13.84
CA LYS A 125 35.38 20.24 14.71
C LYS A 125 36.68 19.64 15.27
N LYS A 126 36.65 18.38 15.73
CA LYS A 126 37.87 17.68 16.19
C LYS A 126 38.89 17.48 15.06
N LYS A 127 38.44 17.17 13.84
CA LYS A 127 39.31 17.02 12.65
C LYS A 127 39.95 18.36 12.26
N GLU A 128 39.19 19.44 12.28
CA GLU A 128 39.68 20.80 12.00
C GLU A 128 40.72 21.26 13.03
N GLN A 129 40.45 21.06 14.33
CA GLN A 129 41.42 21.37 15.40
C GLN A 129 42.73 20.57 15.24
N LYS A 130 42.65 19.27 14.90
CA LYS A 130 43.84 18.45 14.62
C LYS A 130 44.59 18.95 13.38
N LYS A 131 43.89 19.36 12.32
CA LYS A 131 44.51 19.92 11.11
C LYS A 131 45.20 21.26 11.40
N GLN A 132 44.57 22.15 12.18
CA GLN A 132 45.15 23.42 12.61
C GLN A 132 46.40 23.19 13.46
N LYS A 133 46.36 22.30 14.45
CA LYS A 133 47.54 21.93 15.25
C LYS A 133 48.66 21.35 14.38
N LYS A 134 48.34 20.46 13.43
CA LYS A 134 49.35 19.88 12.53
C LYS A 134 49.90 20.89 11.52
N GLY A 135 49.12 21.90 11.12
CA GLY A 135 49.58 23.02 10.29
C GLY A 135 50.51 23.96 11.05
N LEU A 136 50.21 24.27 12.32
CA LEU A 136 51.07 25.06 13.21
C LEU A 136 52.37 24.33 13.59
N VAL A 137 52.32 23.00 13.75
CA VAL A 137 53.50 22.18 14.06
C VAL A 137 54.29 21.83 12.79
N GLY A 138 53.68 21.85 11.60
CA GLY A 138 54.35 21.63 10.32
C GLY A 138 55.40 22.70 9.97
N GLU A 139 55.35 23.86 10.62
CA GLU A 139 56.35 24.92 10.47
C GLU A 139 57.37 24.94 11.64
N ALA A 140 57.17 24.11 12.68
CA ALA A 140 58.02 24.11 13.88
C ALA A 140 58.59 22.75 14.31
N ALA A 141 58.13 21.59 13.83
CA ALA A 141 58.68 20.30 14.23
C ALA A 141 58.48 19.18 13.20
N ALA A 142 59.50 18.96 12.38
CA ALA A 142 59.87 17.62 11.93
C ALA A 142 60.52 16.89 13.13
N GLY A 143 59.76 16.07 13.85
CA GLY A 143 60.29 15.15 14.86
C GLY A 143 59.55 15.20 16.19
N GLY A 144 58.95 14.07 16.59
CA GLY A 144 58.39 13.89 17.94
C GLY A 144 57.10 13.08 17.94
N ASP A 145 57.24 11.75 17.98
CA ASP A 145 56.17 10.79 18.24
C ASP A 145 55.71 10.91 19.70
N GLY A 146 54.39 10.98 19.93
CA GLY A 146 53.83 11.20 21.27
C GLY A 146 52.39 10.71 21.38
N GLN A 147 52.24 9.60 22.09
CA GLN A 147 50.98 9.01 22.55
C GLN A 147 50.10 10.03 23.26
N ASP A 148 48.82 10.11 22.90
CA ASP A 148 47.78 10.79 23.70
C ASP A 148 46.52 9.92 23.78
N SER A 149 46.39 9.25 24.92
CA SER A 149 45.24 8.50 25.40
C SER A 149 44.13 9.46 25.83
N GLY A 150 43.24 9.81 24.89
CA GLY A 150 42.05 10.60 25.17
C GLY A 150 40.83 9.74 25.49
N GLN A 151 40.65 9.43 26.77
CA GLN A 151 39.44 8.84 27.33
C GLN A 151 38.20 9.68 26.97
N SER A 152 37.27 9.09 26.23
CA SER A 152 36.01 9.71 25.85
C SER A 152 34.90 8.99 26.60
N GLY A 153 34.62 9.46 27.83
CA GLY A 153 33.43 9.08 28.59
C GLY A 153 32.18 9.27 27.72
N SER A 154 31.59 8.14 27.32
CA SER A 154 30.33 8.05 26.60
C SER A 154 29.25 7.66 27.60
N GLU A 155 28.91 8.59 28.48
CA GLU A 155 27.69 8.48 29.28
C GLU A 155 26.67 9.47 28.71
N ASP A 156 25.69 8.92 27.99
CA ASP A 156 24.40 9.56 27.77
C ASP A 156 23.37 8.43 27.64
N ASN A 157 23.01 7.91 28.81
CA ASN A 157 21.86 7.03 29.00
C ASN A 157 20.59 7.86 28.81
N GLY A 158 20.13 7.94 27.56
CA GLY A 158 18.86 8.54 27.19
C GLY A 158 18.07 7.60 26.30
N GLN A 159 17.65 6.45 26.86
CA GLN A 159 16.60 5.64 26.24
C GLN A 159 15.35 6.53 26.10
N PRO A 160 14.80 6.76 24.90
CA PRO A 160 13.43 7.24 24.81
C PRO A 160 12.55 6.09 25.31
N ALA A 161 11.93 6.28 26.47
CA ALA A 161 10.86 5.41 26.93
C ALA A 161 9.78 5.35 25.83
N LEU A 162 9.56 4.15 25.30
CA LEU A 162 8.40 3.83 24.50
C LEU A 162 7.37 3.29 25.51
N ASP A 163 6.48 4.17 25.97
CA ASP A 163 5.16 3.75 26.47
C ASP A 163 4.20 3.58 25.28
#